data_AF-M0CCF6-F1
#
_entry.id   AF-M0CCF6-F1
#
_cell.length_a   1.000
_cell.length_b   1.000
_cell.length_c   1.000
_cell.angle_alpha   90.00
_cell.angle_beta   90.00
_cell.angle_gamma   90.00
#
_symmetry.space_group_name_H-M   'P 1'
#
loop_
_entity.id
_entity.type
_entity.pdbx_description
1 polymer ?
#
loop_
_entity_poly.entity_id
_entity_poly.type
_entity_poly.pdbx_seq_one_letter_code
_entity_poly.pdbx_strand_id
1 'polypeptide(L)'
;MTVGTLTIDWLPVGLLAGAAVGLVATFGMDLPMNRLPEGPTAPRVAAGTLSDATLESAPDGVATAAHYGAGIGTGVLFLAGVSAAQWLLDGTVLAVATAAVALGVLMNWFFSFVVVPTYGRVPDDRVGRVRRDWALSAAAYLLVASAVVAAALSVA
;
A
#
# COMPACT_ATOMS: atom_id res chain seq x y z
N MET A 1 27.43 -18.13 3.09
CA MET A 1 26.71 -16.85 2.98
C MET A 1 25.83 -16.73 4.21
N THR A 2 26.07 -15.73 5.05
CA THR A 2 25.15 -15.35 6.12
C THR A 2 23.94 -14.68 5.45
N VAL A 3 22.97 -15.50 5.02
CA VAL A 3 21.63 -15.00 4.69
C VAL A 3 20.87 -14.95 6.00
N GLY A 4 20.87 -13.79 6.66
CA GLY A 4 20.13 -13.56 7.90
C GLY A 4 20.88 -12.69 8.90
N THR A 5 20.55 -11.40 8.90
CA THR A 5 20.93 -10.43 9.94
C THR A 5 19.71 -9.69 10.46
N LEU A 6 18.55 -10.36 10.57
CA LEU A 6 17.43 -9.81 11.33
C LEU A 6 17.78 -9.90 12.83
N THR A 7 18.74 -9.08 13.26
CA THR A 7 18.90 -8.79 14.68
C THR A 7 17.90 -7.70 15.04
N ILE A 8 17.39 -7.75 16.28
CA ILE A 8 16.39 -6.78 16.77
C ILE A 8 16.89 -5.34 16.63
N ASP A 9 18.22 -5.16 16.63
CA ASP A 9 18.91 -3.88 16.49
C ASP A 9 18.71 -3.23 15.12
N TRP A 10 18.39 -4.02 14.08
CA TRP A 10 18.09 -3.52 12.74
C TRP A 10 16.61 -3.14 12.55
N LEU A 11 15.72 -3.50 13.48
CA LEU A 11 14.29 -3.17 13.37
C LEU A 11 14.03 -1.67 13.18
N PRO A 12 14.68 -0.74 13.91
CA PRO A 12 14.45 0.69 13.70
C PRO A 12 14.80 1.13 12.27
N VAL A 13 15.91 0.63 11.73
CA VAL A 13 16.36 0.97 10.37
C VAL A 13 15.42 0.38 9.33
N GLY A 14 15.05 -0.90 9.46
CA GLY A 14 14.10 -1.55 8.56
C GLY A 14 12.73 -0.86 8.57
N LEU A 15 12.26 -0.40 9.73
CA LEU A 15 11.00 0.32 9.86
C LEU A 15 11.07 1.69 9.18
N LEU A 16 12.15 2.45 9.37
CA LEU A 16 12.35 3.74 8.69
C LEU A 16 12.51 3.58 7.18
N ALA A 17 13.26 2.57 6.72
CA ALA A 17 13.43 2.27 5.31
C ALA A 17 12.10 1.87 4.66
N GLY A 18 11.35 0.97 5.30
CA GLY A 18 10.03 0.57 4.85
C GLY A 18 9.04 1.73 4.82
N ALA A 19 9.08 2.60 5.83
CA ALA A 19 8.25 3.81 5.87
C ALA A 19 8.60 4.78 4.73
N ALA A 20 9.88 4.97 4.43
CA ALA A 20 10.33 5.80 3.31
C ALA A 20 9.90 5.23 1.95
N VAL A 21 10.05 3.91 1.76
CA VAL A 21 9.53 3.21 0.57
C VAL A 21 8.03 3.43 0.42
N GLY A 22 7.28 3.25 1.51
CA GLY A 22 5.84 3.42 1.51
C GLY A 22 5.40 4.84 1.17
N LEU A 23 6.09 5.84 1.71
CA LEU A 23 5.85 7.24 1.40
C LEU A 23 6.06 7.53 -0.09
N VAL A 24 7.21 7.12 -0.65
CA VAL A 24 7.53 7.32 -2.09
C VAL A 24 6.52 6.59 -2.98
N ALA A 25 6.15 5.36 -2.64
CA ALA A 25 5.15 4.59 -3.37
C ALA A 25 3.76 5.23 -3.33
N THR A 26 3.40 5.88 -2.21
CA THR A 26 2.15 6.62 -2.07
C THR A 26 2.11 7.83 -3.01
N PHE A 27 3.21 8.60 -3.11
CA PHE A 27 3.31 9.67 -4.12
C PHE A 27 3.16 9.13 -5.56
N GLY A 28 3.71 7.94 -5.83
CA GLY A 28 3.50 7.27 -7.11
C GLY A 28 2.04 6.89 -7.38
N MET A 29 1.35 6.39 -6.35
CA MET A 29 -0.07 6.03 -6.38
C MET A 29 -0.99 7.23 -6.60
N ASP A 30 -0.62 8.42 -6.13
CA ASP A 30 -1.39 9.66 -6.34
C ASP A 30 -1.58 9.98 -7.83
N LEU A 31 -0.64 9.58 -8.69
CA LEU A 31 -0.68 9.88 -10.12
C LEU A 31 -1.91 9.27 -10.83
N PRO A 32 -2.16 7.94 -10.81
CA PRO A 32 -3.40 7.37 -11.32
C PRO A 32 -4.59 7.73 -10.45
N MET A 33 -4.44 7.79 -9.11
CA MET A 33 -5.56 8.07 -8.20
C MET A 33 -6.22 9.41 -8.51
N ASN A 34 -5.44 10.45 -8.82
CA ASN A 34 -5.96 11.78 -9.17
C ASN A 34 -6.53 11.88 -10.60
N ARG A 35 -6.40 10.83 -11.42
CA ARG A 35 -6.93 10.78 -12.80
C ARG A 35 -8.12 9.83 -12.95
N LEU A 36 -8.28 8.90 -12.01
CA LEU A 36 -9.34 7.90 -12.04
C LEU A 36 -10.63 8.47 -11.42
N PRO A 37 -11.81 8.18 -12.00
CA PRO A 37 -13.09 8.72 -11.51
C PRO A 37 -13.36 8.43 -10.03
N GLU A 38 -12.98 7.24 -9.55
CA GLU A 38 -13.21 6.80 -8.17
C GLU A 38 -11.90 6.73 -7.36
N GLY A 39 -10.79 7.25 -7.87
CA GLY A 39 -9.49 7.16 -7.21
C GLY A 39 -9.50 7.72 -5.78
N PRO A 40 -10.01 8.95 -5.54
CA PRO A 40 -10.06 9.53 -4.20
C PRO A 40 -11.09 8.88 -3.25
N THR A 41 -11.90 7.94 -3.72
CA THR A 41 -12.98 7.35 -2.90
C THR A 41 -12.43 6.54 -1.74
N ALA A 42 -11.37 5.75 -1.95
CA ALA A 42 -10.77 4.93 -0.89
C ALA A 42 -10.28 5.73 0.35
N PRO A 43 -9.48 6.79 0.20
CA PRO A 43 -9.05 7.59 1.35
C PRO A 43 -10.20 8.37 2.00
N ARG A 44 -11.21 8.82 1.24
CA ARG A 44 -12.41 9.44 1.81
C ARG A 44 -13.26 8.46 2.62
N VAL A 45 -13.31 7.19 2.18
CA VAL A 45 -13.95 6.12 2.95
C VAL A 45 -13.25 5.97 4.32
N ALA A 46 -11.93 5.87 4.35
CA ALA A 46 -11.21 5.83 5.62
C ALA A 46 -11.47 7.10 6.47
N ALA A 47 -11.45 8.28 5.84
CA ALA A 47 -11.68 9.54 6.52
C ALA A 47 -13.05 9.63 7.19
N GLY A 48 -14.15 9.34 6.49
CA GLY A 48 -15.47 9.42 7.10
C GLY A 48 -15.72 8.34 8.17
N THR A 49 -14.96 7.22 8.20
CA THR A 49 -14.95 6.33 9.37
C THR A 49 -14.28 7.03 10.57
N LEU A 50 -13.12 7.66 10.34
CA LEU A 50 -12.33 8.28 11.39
C LEU A 50 -12.95 9.58 11.93
N SER A 51 -13.77 10.26 11.12
CA SER A 51 -14.37 11.56 11.44
C SER A 51 -15.88 11.52 11.62
N ASP A 52 -16.50 10.34 11.57
CA ASP A 52 -17.96 10.15 11.57
C ASP A 52 -18.70 11.06 10.56
N ALA A 53 -18.21 11.07 9.32
CA ALA A 53 -18.73 11.92 8.24
C ALA A 53 -19.25 11.09 7.06
N THR A 54 -20.06 11.70 6.19
CA THR A 54 -20.44 11.09 4.90
C THR A 54 -19.27 11.13 3.92
N LEU A 55 -19.35 10.38 2.82
CA LEU A 55 -18.30 10.35 1.81
C LEU A 55 -18.02 11.74 1.22
N GLU A 56 -19.07 12.56 1.06
CA GLU A 56 -19.03 13.90 0.49
C GLU A 56 -18.56 14.97 1.48
N SER A 57 -18.69 14.71 2.78
CA SER A 57 -18.37 15.66 3.86
C SER A 57 -17.11 15.29 4.66
N ALA A 58 -16.47 14.16 4.33
CA ALA A 58 -15.26 13.72 4.97
C ALA A 58 -14.12 14.75 4.81
N PRO A 59 -13.43 15.15 5.90
CA PRO A 59 -12.39 16.17 5.81
C PRO A 59 -11.19 15.72 4.96
N ASP A 60 -10.77 16.55 4.00
CA ASP A 60 -9.65 16.24 3.10
C ASP A 60 -8.32 15.99 3.84
N GLY A 61 -8.10 16.70 4.96
CA GLY A 61 -6.92 16.49 5.80
C GLY A 61 -6.89 15.08 6.44
N VAL A 62 -8.04 14.57 6.88
CA VAL A 62 -8.15 13.22 7.44
C VAL A 62 -8.00 12.16 6.34
N ALA A 63 -8.55 12.42 5.15
CA ALA A 63 -8.36 11.54 3.98
C ALA A 63 -6.88 11.45 3.57
N THR A 64 -6.20 12.59 3.54
CA THR A 64 -4.76 12.65 3.27
C THR A 64 -3.96 11.90 4.33
N ALA A 65 -4.25 12.14 5.61
CA ALA A 65 -3.57 11.44 6.70
C ALA A 65 -3.79 9.92 6.66
N ALA A 66 -5.02 9.47 6.39
CA ALA A 66 -5.35 8.06 6.26
C ALA A 66 -4.63 7.43 5.05
N HIS A 67 -4.63 8.11 3.90
CA HIS A 67 -3.94 7.66 2.68
C HIS A 67 -2.44 7.46 2.90
N TYR A 68 -1.77 8.51 3.36
CA TYR A 68 -0.33 8.49 3.56
C TYR A 68 0.09 7.61 4.74
N GLY A 69 -0.70 7.58 5.82
CA GLY A 69 -0.48 6.67 6.95
C GLY A 69 -0.58 5.20 6.53
N ALA A 70 -1.63 4.84 5.79
CA ALA A 70 -1.78 3.48 5.25
C ALA A 70 -0.66 3.13 4.26
N GLY A 71 -0.30 4.07 3.38
CA GLY A 71 0.78 3.91 2.42
C GLY A 71 2.16 3.71 3.08
N ILE A 72 2.48 4.45 4.14
CA ILE A 72 3.68 4.27 4.95
C ILE A 72 3.69 2.88 5.60
N GLY A 73 2.61 2.50 6.28
CA GLY A 73 2.48 1.19 6.93
C GLY A 73 2.59 0.03 5.94
N THR A 74 2.03 0.19 4.74
CA THR A 74 2.11 -0.77 3.65
C THR A 74 3.54 -0.95 3.15
N GLY A 75 4.36 0.12 3.18
CA GLY A 75 5.77 0.05 2.77
C GLY A 75 6.63 -0.74 3.76
N VAL A 76 6.35 -0.58 5.06
CA VAL A 76 6.95 -1.40 6.12
C VAL A 76 6.57 -2.88 5.93
N LEU A 77 5.29 -3.16 5.68
CA LEU A 77 4.81 -4.52 5.43
C LEU A 77 5.44 -5.11 4.16
N PHE A 78 5.58 -4.33 3.09
CA PHE A 78 6.21 -4.76 1.85
C PHE A 78 7.67 -5.15 2.07
N LEU A 79 8.48 -4.28 2.71
CA LEU A 79 9.89 -4.55 2.94
C LEU A 79 10.11 -5.75 3.87
N ALA A 80 9.26 -5.91 4.89
CA ALA A 80 9.24 -7.10 5.74
C ALA A 80 8.92 -8.37 4.92
N GLY A 81 7.93 -8.28 4.02
CA GLY A 81 7.58 -9.37 3.10
C GLY A 81 8.72 -9.74 2.15
N VAL A 82 9.44 -8.76 1.59
CA VAL A 82 10.64 -9.00 0.76
C VAL A 82 11.71 -9.71 1.57
N SER A 83 11.98 -9.25 2.79
CA SER A 83 12.96 -9.86 3.68
C SER A 83 12.61 -11.32 4.02
N ALA A 84 11.34 -11.59 4.31
CA ALA A 84 10.85 -12.95 4.54
C ALA A 84 10.94 -13.82 3.27
N ALA A 85 10.63 -13.26 2.10
CA ALA A 85 10.72 -13.98 0.83
C ALA A 85 12.17 -14.33 0.48
N GLN A 86 13.14 -13.44 0.74
CA GLN A 86 14.57 -13.73 0.55
C GLN A 86 15.08 -14.85 1.47
N TRP A 87 14.44 -15.09 2.60
CA TRP A 87 14.77 -16.22 3.47
C TRP A 87 14.27 -17.55 2.91
N LEU A 88 13.23 -17.53 2.08
CA LEU A 88 12.57 -18.73 1.54
C LEU A 88 12.94 -19.03 0.08
N LEU A 89 13.33 -18.01 -0.68
CA LEU A 89 13.50 -18.06 -2.13
C LEU A 89 14.89 -17.57 -2.52
N ASP A 90 15.48 -18.24 -3.50
CA ASP A 90 16.71 -17.78 -4.12
C ASP A 90 16.42 -16.68 -5.14
N GLY A 91 17.07 -15.52 -4.95
CA GLY A 91 17.08 -14.42 -5.92
C GLY A 91 16.20 -13.23 -5.56
N THR A 92 16.81 -12.04 -5.61
CA THR A 92 16.18 -10.76 -5.24
C THR A 92 14.93 -10.45 -6.06
N VAL A 93 14.98 -10.64 -7.38
CA VAL A 93 13.84 -10.34 -8.27
C VAL A 93 12.63 -11.19 -7.91
N LEU A 94 12.84 -12.48 -7.65
CA LEU A 94 11.77 -13.39 -7.28
C LEU A 94 11.19 -13.02 -5.92
N ALA A 95 12.04 -12.73 -4.92
CA ALA A 95 11.57 -12.30 -3.60
C ALA A 95 10.72 -11.01 -3.64
N VAL A 96 11.16 -10.00 -4.41
CA VAL A 96 10.42 -8.75 -4.60
C VAL A 96 9.09 -9.01 -5.31
N ALA A 97 9.09 -9.78 -6.39
CA ALA A 97 7.87 -10.11 -7.13
C ALA A 97 6.88 -10.90 -6.25
N THR A 98 7.34 -11.88 -5.48
CA THR A 98 6.49 -12.67 -4.57
C THR A 98 5.86 -11.78 -3.50
N ALA A 99 6.65 -10.92 -2.85
CA ALA A 99 6.13 -9.99 -1.85
C ALA A 99 5.11 -9.02 -2.47
N ALA A 100 5.37 -8.52 -3.68
CA ALA A 100 4.48 -7.59 -4.37
C ALA A 100 3.15 -8.25 -4.74
N VAL A 101 3.17 -9.48 -5.25
CA VAL A 101 1.96 -10.25 -5.56
C VAL A 101 1.17 -10.55 -4.30
N ALA A 102 1.83 -11.06 -3.25
CA ALA A 102 1.17 -11.38 -1.98
C ALA A 102 0.52 -10.14 -1.36
N LEU A 103 1.23 -9.01 -1.33
CA LEU A 103 0.71 -7.75 -0.82
C LEU A 103 -0.39 -7.18 -1.72
N GLY A 104 -0.28 -7.32 -3.04
CA GLY A 104 -1.33 -6.92 -3.98
C GLY A 104 -2.62 -7.70 -3.77
N VAL A 105 -2.54 -9.01 -3.54
CA VAL A 105 -3.71 -9.83 -3.15
C VAL A 105 -4.28 -9.33 -1.83
N LEU A 106 -3.44 -9.10 -0.82
CA LEU A 106 -3.88 -8.62 0.50
C LEU A 106 -4.57 -7.25 0.42
N MET A 107 -3.97 -6.28 -0.29
CA MET A 107 -4.52 -4.94 -0.45
C MET A 107 -5.89 -4.96 -1.14
N ASN A 108 -6.02 -5.75 -2.22
CA ASN A 108 -7.27 -5.85 -2.96
C ASN A 108 -8.35 -6.60 -2.18
N TRP A 109 -7.97 -7.66 -1.46
CA TRP A 109 -8.88 -8.39 -0.58
C TRP A 109 -9.36 -7.51 0.57
N PHE A 110 -8.44 -6.90 1.31
CA PHE A 110 -8.75 -6.02 2.44
C PHE A 110 -9.65 -4.87 2.00
N PHE A 111 -9.33 -4.21 0.89
CA PHE A 111 -10.18 -3.15 0.39
C PHE A 111 -11.57 -3.65 -0.02
N SER A 112 -11.65 -4.75 -0.75
CA SER A 112 -12.92 -5.24 -1.31
C SER A 112 -13.88 -5.81 -0.27
N PHE A 113 -13.35 -6.38 0.81
CA PHE A 113 -14.11 -7.13 1.82
C PHE A 113 -14.15 -6.47 3.20
N VAL A 114 -13.21 -5.58 3.50
CA VAL A 114 -13.22 -4.82 4.75
C VAL A 114 -13.60 -3.37 4.47
N VAL A 115 -12.84 -2.65 3.64
CA VAL A 115 -13.02 -1.19 3.47
C VAL A 115 -14.35 -0.86 2.78
N VAL A 116 -14.64 -1.49 1.65
CA VAL A 116 -15.89 -1.25 0.90
C VAL A 116 -17.13 -1.63 1.72
N PRO A 117 -17.23 -2.83 2.34
CA PRO A 117 -18.44 -3.24 3.07
C PRO A 117 -18.65 -2.53 4.40
N THR A 118 -17.60 -2.02 5.04
CA THR A 118 -17.71 -1.19 6.26
C THR A 118 -18.54 0.08 6.01
N TYR A 119 -18.84 0.38 4.75
CA TYR A 119 -19.28 1.69 4.31
C TYR A 119 -20.62 1.63 3.57
N GLY A 120 -21.71 1.71 4.32
CA GLY A 120 -23.03 2.09 3.79
C GLY A 120 -23.09 3.50 3.18
N ARG A 121 -21.97 4.02 2.65
CA ARG A 121 -21.80 5.36 2.08
C ARG A 121 -21.26 5.35 0.63
N VAL A 122 -21.03 4.18 0.01
CA VAL A 122 -20.76 4.09 -1.43
C VAL A 122 -21.98 3.46 -2.11
N PRO A 123 -22.63 4.14 -3.07
CA PRO A 123 -23.72 3.56 -3.86
C PRO A 123 -23.32 2.26 -4.57
N ASP A 124 -24.20 1.26 -4.57
CA ASP A 124 -23.92 -0.09 -5.11
C ASP A 124 -23.46 -0.07 -6.58
N ASP A 125 -24.01 0.85 -7.40
CA ASP A 125 -23.65 1.00 -8.81
C ASP A 125 -22.21 1.50 -9.02
N ARG A 126 -21.61 2.12 -8.00
CA ARG A 126 -20.23 2.62 -8.01
C ARG A 126 -19.21 1.60 -7.53
N VAL A 127 -19.62 0.60 -6.75
CA VAL A 127 -18.71 -0.36 -6.08
C VAL A 127 -17.75 -1.04 -7.07
N GLY A 128 -18.24 -1.45 -8.24
CA GLY A 128 -17.39 -2.07 -9.28
C GLY A 128 -16.30 -1.13 -9.78
N ARG A 129 -16.63 0.14 -10.03
CA ARG A 129 -15.66 1.17 -10.46
C ARG A 129 -14.66 1.48 -9.35
N VAL A 130 -15.12 1.62 -8.11
CA VAL A 130 -14.28 1.86 -6.93
C VAL A 130 -13.24 0.75 -6.75
N ARG A 131 -13.65 -0.52 -6.86
CA ARG A 131 -12.72 -1.66 -6.77
C ARG A 131 -11.69 -1.68 -7.90
N ARG A 132 -12.12 -1.38 -9.13
CA ARG A 132 -11.20 -1.31 -10.28
C ARG A 132 -10.18 -0.18 -10.12
N ASP A 133 -10.65 1.02 -9.78
CA ASP A 133 -9.80 2.20 -9.66
C ASP A 133 -8.83 2.06 -8.47
N TRP A 134 -9.27 1.40 -7.38
CA TRP A 134 -8.39 0.94 -6.30
C TRP A 134 -7.33 -0.03 -6.79
N ALA A 135 -7.70 -1.08 -7.52
CA ALA A 135 -6.75 -2.09 -7.99
C ALA A 135 -5.66 -1.48 -8.89
N LEU A 136 -6.02 -0.53 -9.76
CA LEU A 136 -5.07 0.20 -10.60
C LEU A 136 -4.12 1.08 -9.77
N SER A 137 -4.66 1.77 -8.76
CA SER A 137 -3.86 2.63 -7.88
C SER A 137 -2.92 1.81 -6.99
N ALA A 138 -3.40 0.69 -6.45
CA ALA A 138 -2.61 -0.27 -5.67
C ALA A 138 -1.50 -0.92 -6.53
N ALA A 139 -1.77 -1.22 -7.80
CA ALA A 139 -0.75 -1.70 -8.73
C ALA A 139 0.35 -0.65 -8.94
N ALA A 140 -0.01 0.63 -9.11
CA ALA A 140 0.97 1.71 -9.23
C ALA A 140 1.84 1.86 -7.96
N TYR A 141 1.22 1.78 -6.78
CA TYR A 141 1.95 1.73 -5.51
C TYR A 141 2.99 0.61 -5.51
N LEU A 142 2.58 -0.63 -5.83
CA LEU A 142 3.46 -1.80 -5.77
C LEU A 142 4.55 -1.76 -6.82
N LEU A 143 4.29 -1.20 -8.01
CA LEU A 143 5.30 -0.98 -9.03
C LEU A 143 6.40 -0.04 -8.54
N VAL A 144 6.02 1.10 -7.93
CA VAL A 144 6.98 2.05 -7.39
C VAL A 144 7.74 1.46 -6.20
N ALA A 145 7.05 0.84 -5.25
CA ALA A 145 7.68 0.19 -4.10
C ALA A 145 8.69 -0.88 -4.55
N SER A 146 8.30 -1.73 -5.51
CA SER A 146 9.17 -2.78 -6.05
C SER A 146 10.39 -2.20 -6.74
N ALA A 147 10.22 -1.14 -7.54
CA ALA A 147 11.33 -0.47 -8.23
C ALA A 147 12.31 0.14 -7.23
N VAL A 148 11.82 0.85 -6.20
CA VAL A 148 12.66 1.46 -5.15
C VAL A 148 13.45 0.39 -4.40
N VAL A 149 12.78 -0.68 -3.95
CA VAL A 149 13.44 -1.76 -3.20
C VAL A 149 14.44 -2.52 -4.07
N ALA A 150 14.07 -2.88 -5.31
CA ALA A 150 14.98 -3.57 -6.22
C ALA A 150 16.22 -2.71 -6.54
N ALA A 151 16.05 -1.40 -6.75
CA ALA A 151 17.15 -0.48 -6.96
C ALA A 151 18.07 -0.40 -5.73
N ALA A 152 17.50 -0.25 -4.53
CA ALA A 152 18.28 -0.21 -3.29
C ALA A 152 19.08 -1.51 -3.05
N LEU A 153 18.49 -2.66 -3.35
CA LEU A 153 19.16 -3.96 -3.23
C LEU A 153 20.19 -4.24 -4.33
N SER A 154 20.12 -3.54 -5.46
CA SER A 154 21.09 -3.69 -6.56
C SER A 154 22.42 -2.97 -6.31
N VAL A 155 22.45 -2.04 -5.36
CA VAL A 155 23.62 -1.22 -5.00
C VAL A 155 24.21 -1.55 -3.63
N ALA A 156 23.61 -2.52 -2.92
CA ALA A 156 24.05 -3.02 -1.62
C ALA A 156 24.89 -4.29 -1.78
#